data_AF-A0A7W2HED7-F1
#
_entry.id   AF-A0A7W2HED7-F1
#
_cell.length_a   1.000
_cell.length_b   1.000
_cell.length_c   1.000
_cell.angle_alpha   90.00
_cell.angle_beta   90.00
_cell.angle_gamma   90.00
#
_symmetry.space_group_name_H-M   'P 1'
#
loop_
_entity.id
_entity.type
_entity.pdbx_description
1 polymer ?
#
loop_
_entity_poly.entity_id
_entity_poly.type
_entity_poly.pdbx_seq_one_letter_code
_entity_poly.pdbx_strand_id
1 'polypeptide(L)'
;MAKKKVTITIDSDRLAAIEEIAGKGQVSGWIDEAVKAKLEQAERAQRAIDWFAGRARTEHPGQWDTALEAVREADARRGYPAAQGQSAA
;
A
#
# COMPACT_ATOMS: atom_id res chain seq x y z
N MET A 1 13.50 16.71 -10.42
CA MET A 1 12.70 15.55 -10.87
C MET A 1 11.90 15.97 -12.09
N ALA A 2 11.89 15.18 -13.16
CA ALA A 2 11.06 15.47 -14.34
C ALA A 2 9.57 15.30 -13.99
N LYS A 3 8.74 16.30 -14.33
CA LYS A 3 7.29 16.22 -14.11
C LYS A 3 6.68 15.28 -15.16
N LYS A 4 5.84 14.33 -14.72
CA LYS A 4 5.02 13.48 -15.61
C LYS A 4 3.55 13.82 -15.39
N LYS A 5 2.80 13.98 -16.48
CA LYS A 5 1.34 14.17 -16.42
C LYS A 5 0.67 12.81 -16.38
N VAL A 6 -0.19 12.62 -15.38
CA VAL A 6 -1.08 11.45 -15.27
C VAL A 6 -2.51 11.94 -15.48
N THR A 7 -3.26 11.23 -16.32
CA THR A 7 -4.69 11.50 -16.55
C THR A 7 -5.47 10.35 -15.96
N ILE A 8 -6.50 10.67 -15.17
CA ILE A 8 -7.41 9.70 -14.57
C ILE A 8 -8.84 10.06 -14.94
N THR A 9 -9.68 9.04 -15.07
CA THR A 9 -11.13 9.21 -15.22
C THR A 9 -11.76 8.95 -13.86
N ILE A 10 -12.55 9.91 -13.38
CA ILE A 10 -13.33 9.81 -12.14
C ILE A 10 -14.77 10.21 -12.44
N ASP A 11 -15.70 9.66 -11.68
CA ASP A 11 -17.11 10.02 -11.78
C ASP A 11 -17.34 11.48 -11.35
N SER A 12 -18.39 12.09 -11.91
CA SER A 12 -18.71 13.51 -11.67
C SER A 12 -19.00 13.81 -10.22
N ASP A 13 -19.63 12.88 -9.50
CA ASP A 13 -20.04 13.07 -8.11
C ASP A 13 -18.81 13.10 -7.20
N ARG A 14 -17.84 12.22 -7.46
CA ARG A 14 -16.55 12.20 -6.78
C ARG A 14 -15.69 13.41 -7.12
N LEU A 15 -15.72 13.90 -8.37
CA LEU A 15 -15.07 15.17 -8.71
C LEU A 15 -15.67 16.33 -7.91
N ALA A 16 -17.00 16.40 -7.80
CA ALA A 16 -17.67 17.45 -7.02
C ALA A 16 -17.26 17.40 -5.55
N ALA A 17 -17.20 16.21 -4.93
CA ALA A 17 -16.72 16.06 -3.57
C ALA A 17 -15.25 16.49 -3.39
N ILE A 18 -14.39 16.19 -4.36
CA ILE A 18 -12.98 16.64 -4.34
C ILE A 18 -12.91 18.16 -4.47
N GLU A 19 -13.70 18.77 -5.36
CA GLU A 19 -13.75 20.22 -5.51
C GLU A 19 -14.26 20.94 -4.27
N GLU A 20 -15.19 20.34 -3.52
CA GLU A 20 -15.68 20.85 -2.24
C GLU A 20 -14.57 20.86 -1.18
N ILE A 21 -13.78 19.79 -1.10
CA ILE A 21 -12.68 19.66 -0.12
C ILE A 21 -11.47 20.52 -0.51
N ALA A 22 -11.07 20.47 -1.78
CA ALA A 22 -9.85 21.10 -2.28
C ALA A 22 -10.03 22.59 -2.60
N GLY A 23 -11.26 23.00 -2.94
CA GLY A 23 -11.52 24.27 -3.58
C GLY A 23 -11.31 24.22 -5.10
N LYS A 24 -12.17 24.93 -5.84
CA LYS A 24 -12.12 24.99 -7.30
C LYS A 24 -10.76 25.54 -7.77
N GLY A 25 -10.11 24.82 -8.68
CA GLY A 25 -8.80 25.19 -9.22
C GLY A 25 -7.59 24.68 -8.42
N GLN A 26 -7.80 24.05 -7.25
CA GLN A 26 -6.71 23.45 -6.45
C GLN A 26 -6.70 21.92 -6.46
N VAL A 27 -7.62 21.30 -7.20
CA VAL A 27 -7.80 19.84 -7.29
C VAL A 27 -6.49 19.10 -7.56
N SER A 28 -5.65 19.55 -8.50
CA SER A 28 -4.40 18.85 -8.82
C SER A 28 -3.40 18.86 -7.67
N GLY A 29 -3.30 19.98 -6.94
CA GLY A 29 -2.41 20.10 -5.79
C GLY A 29 -2.89 19.24 -4.62
N TRP A 30 -4.20 19.26 -4.39
CA TRP A 30 -4.83 18.41 -3.37
C TRP A 30 -4.65 16.91 -3.67
N ILE A 31 -4.82 16.49 -4.92
CA ILE A 31 -4.58 15.09 -5.32
C ILE A 31 -3.11 14.70 -5.13
N ASP A 32 -2.15 15.58 -5.47
CA ASP A 32 -0.72 15.30 -5.26
C ASP A 32 -0.40 15.07 -3.77
N GLU A 33 -0.91 15.91 -2.89
CA GLU A 33 -0.73 15.76 -1.44
C GLU A 33 -1.43 14.51 -0.88
N ALA A 34 -2.64 14.21 -1.36
CA ALA A 34 -3.36 13.00 -0.96
C ALA A 34 -2.62 11.73 -1.38
N VAL A 35 -2.03 11.71 -2.59
CA VAL A 35 -1.23 10.58 -3.08
C VAL A 35 0.05 10.43 -2.24
N LYS A 36 0.77 11.53 -1.96
CA LYS A 36 1.95 11.49 -1.07
C LYS A 36 1.61 10.92 0.30
N ALA A 37 0.55 11.42 0.94
CA ALA A 37 0.12 10.96 2.25
C ALA A 37 -0.21 9.46 2.25
N LYS A 38 -0.84 8.95 1.17
CA LYS A 38 -1.14 7.53 1.03
C LYS A 38 0.10 6.67 0.80
N LEU A 39 1.07 7.15 0.02
CA LEU A 39 2.35 6.47 -0.17
C LEU A 39 3.13 6.40 1.15
N GLU A 40 3.26 7.51 1.86
CA GLU A 40 3.93 7.54 3.16
C GLU A 40 3.27 6.60 4.19
N GLN A 41 1.93 6.54 4.19
CA GLN A 41 1.17 5.62 5.04
C GLN A 41 1.50 4.16 4.68
N ALA A 42 1.52 3.82 3.39
CA ALA A 42 1.84 2.48 2.92
C ALA A 42 3.29 2.09 3.25
N GLU A 43 4.24 2.99 3.04
CA GLU A 43 5.66 2.79 3.38
C GLU A 43 5.87 2.61 4.89
N ARG A 44 5.14 3.38 5.72
CA ARG A 44 5.19 3.21 7.19
C ARG A 44 4.62 1.85 7.60
N ALA A 45 3.52 1.42 7.00
CA ALA A 45 2.93 0.11 7.25
C ALA A 45 3.89 -1.02 6.85
N GLN A 46 4.51 -0.93 5.67
CA GLN A 46 5.49 -1.91 5.21
C GLN A 46 6.68 -1.99 6.16
N ARG A 47 7.26 -0.84 6.57
CA ARG A 47 8.36 -0.81 7.55
C ARG A 47 7.97 -1.43 8.89
N ALA A 48 6.75 -1.23 9.34
CA ALA A 48 6.26 -1.86 10.57
C ALA A 48 6.20 -3.39 10.41
N ILE A 49 5.66 -3.88 9.30
CA ILE A 49 5.62 -5.32 8.98
C ILE A 49 7.04 -5.89 8.93
N ASP A 50 7.97 -5.23 8.24
CA ASP A 50 9.36 -5.67 8.12
C ASP A 50 10.05 -5.70 9.49
N TRP A 51 9.78 -4.70 10.35
CA TRP A 51 10.30 -4.66 11.71
C TRP A 51 9.77 -5.82 12.56
N PHE A 52 8.45 -6.09 12.50
CA PHE A 52 7.86 -7.23 13.20
C PHE A 52 8.41 -8.57 12.69
N ALA A 53 8.55 -8.73 11.38
CA ALA A 53 9.11 -9.92 10.77
C ALA A 53 10.57 -10.14 11.16
N GLY A 54 11.39 -9.07 11.14
CA GLY A 54 12.78 -9.12 11.59
C GLY A 54 12.91 -9.48 13.07
N ARG A 55 12.07 -8.88 13.91
CA ARG A 55 12.01 -9.18 15.34
C ARG A 55 11.59 -10.63 15.59
N ALA A 56 10.55 -11.11 14.93
CA ALA A 56 10.06 -12.48 15.06
C ALA A 56 11.12 -13.51 14.63
N ARG A 57 11.90 -13.23 13.58
CA ARG A 57 13.03 -14.10 13.16
C ARG A 57 14.13 -14.19 14.21
N THR A 58 14.42 -13.10 14.92
CA THR A 58 15.45 -13.05 15.96
C THR A 58 14.97 -13.67 17.28
N GLU A 59 13.74 -13.35 17.71
CA GLU A 59 13.20 -13.77 19.00
C GLU A 59 12.60 -15.20 18.97
N HIS A 60 12.11 -15.63 17.82
CA HIS A 60 11.44 -16.93 17.63
C HIS A 60 11.94 -17.65 16.37
N PRO A 61 13.23 -18.03 16.31
CA PRO A 61 13.79 -18.72 15.15
C PRO A 61 13.04 -20.04 14.89
N GLY A 62 12.66 -20.29 13.62
CA GLY A 62 11.93 -21.48 13.18
C GLY A 62 10.40 -21.44 13.35
N GLN A 63 9.88 -20.64 14.30
CA GLN A 63 8.43 -20.44 14.43
C GLN A 63 7.89 -19.49 13.36
N TRP A 64 8.68 -18.50 12.96
CA TRP A 64 8.33 -17.58 11.88
C TRP A 64 8.14 -18.30 10.53
N ASP A 65 9.05 -19.22 10.19
CA ASP A 65 8.95 -19.99 8.95
C ASP A 65 7.76 -20.95 8.98
N THR A 66 7.49 -21.57 10.13
CA THR A 66 6.29 -22.40 10.34
C THR A 66 5.01 -21.58 10.19
N ALA A 67 4.97 -20.35 10.70
CA ALA A 67 3.83 -19.45 10.55
C ALA A 67 3.64 -19.00 9.10
N LEU A 68 4.73 -18.70 8.37
CA LEU A 68 4.67 -18.36 6.95
C LEU A 68 4.14 -19.53 6.10
N GLU A 69 4.57 -20.76 6.37
CA GLU A 69 4.04 -21.96 5.71
C GLU A 69 2.55 -22.16 6.00
N ALA A 70 2.13 -21.98 7.26
CA ALA A 70 0.71 -22.07 7.62
C ALA A 70 -0.17 -21.04 6.90
N VAL A 71 0.35 -19.82 6.69
CA VAL A 71 -0.33 -18.78 5.90
C VAL A 71 -0.38 -19.16 4.42
N ARG A 72 0.71 -19.65 3.83
CA ARG A 72 0.75 -20.11 2.43
C ARG A 72 -0.26 -21.23 2.18
N GLU A 73 -0.35 -22.20 3.08
CA GLU A 73 -1.33 -23.27 2.99
C GLU A 73 -2.77 -22.76 3.12
N ALA A 74 -3.02 -21.78 4.01
CA ALA A 74 -4.34 -21.19 4.18
C ALA A 74 -4.80 -20.42 2.93
N ASP A 75 -3.90 -19.66 2.32
CA ASP A 75 -4.15 -18.93 1.08
C ASP A 75 -4.43 -19.88 -0.10
N ALA A 76 -3.65 -20.95 -0.21
CA ALA A 76 -3.86 -22.00 -1.21
C ALA A 76 -5.24 -22.68 -1.07
N ARG A 77 -5.70 -22.93 0.18
CA ARG A 77 -7.03 -23.51 0.46
C ARG A 77 -8.18 -22.55 0.13
N ARG A 78 -7.96 -21.23 0.24
CA ARG A 78 -8.99 -20.20 -0.05
C ARG A 78 -8.98 -19.73 -1.51
N GLY A 79 -8.04 -20.20 -2.33
CA GLY A 79 -7.90 -19.79 -3.72
C GLY A 79 -7.37 -18.37 -3.89
N TYR A 80 -6.72 -17.81 -2.87
CA TYR A 80 -6.00 -16.56 -3.03
C TYR A 80 -4.72 -16.84 -3.83
N PRO A 81 -4.50 -16.16 -4.97
CA PRO A 81 -3.23 -16.32 -5.68
C PRO A 81 -2.11 -15.86 -4.75
N ALA A 82 -1.02 -16.63 -4.69
CA ALA A 82 0.16 -16.25 -3.93
C ALA A 82 0.53 -14.81 -4.29
N ALA A 83 0.63 -13.95 -3.28
CA ALA A 83 1.01 -12.56 -3.48
C ALA A 83 2.35 -12.57 -4.22
N GLN A 84 2.35 -12.13 -5.49
CA GLN A 84 3.56 -11.88 -6.25
C GLN A 84 4.19 -10.63 -5.64
N GLY A 85 4.85 -10.80 -4.50
CA GLY A 85 5.68 -9.77 -3.92
C GLY A 85 6.72 -9.41 -4.97
N GLN A 86 6.60 -8.20 -5.54
CA GLN A 86 7.74 -7.54 -6.14
C GLN A 86 8.71 -7.27 -5.00
N SER A 87 9.56 -8.25 -4.71
CA SER A 87 10.77 -8.01 -3.93
C SER A 87 11.53 -6.92 -4.68
N ALA A 88 11.55 -5.73 -4.10
CA ALA A 88 12.45 -4.68 -4.53
C ALA A 88 13.88 -5.22 -4.37
N ALA A 89 14.52 -5.50 -5.52
CA ALA A 89 15.95 -5.72 -5.63
C ALA A 89 16.69 -4.39 -5.63
#